data_AF-B8KKV5-F1
#
_entry.id   AF-B8KKV5-F1
#
_cell.length_a   1.000
_cell.length_b   1.000
_cell.length_c   1.000
_cell.angle_alpha   90.00
_cell.angle_beta   90.00
_cell.angle_gamma   90.00
#
_symmetry.space_group_name_H-M   'P 1'
#
loop_
_entity.id
_entity.type
_entity.pdbx_description
1 polymer ?
#
loop_
_entity_poly.entity_id
_entity_poly.type
_entity_poly.pdbx_seq_one_letter_code
_entity_poly.pdbx_strand_id
1 'polypeptide(L)'
;MRFAREEGLLAPQFATNLWQRVVNSPLQITDYFTGYRAFGRLYREYLESADDEPTYLWVDAVLRAGPLPMTLLEAELNRPNTP
;
A
#
# COMPACT_ATOMS: atom_id res chain seq x y z
N MET A 1 -5.32 -15.45 -18.46
CA MET A 1 -4.18 -15.09 -19.33
C MET A 1 -4.41 -13.83 -20.18
N ARG A 2 -5.57 -13.65 -20.84
CA ARG A 2 -5.88 -12.46 -21.65
C ARG A 2 -5.64 -11.13 -20.91
N PHE A 3 -6.26 -10.96 -19.74
CA PHE A 3 -6.15 -9.75 -18.91
C PHE A 3 -4.69 -9.33 -18.66
N ALA A 4 -3.83 -10.26 -18.25
CA ALA A 4 -2.43 -9.98 -17.97
C ALA A 4 -1.66 -9.45 -19.19
N ARG A 5 -2.03 -9.88 -20.40
CA ARG A 5 -1.34 -9.51 -21.65
C ARG A 5 -1.90 -8.24 -22.28
N GLU A 6 -3.22 -8.07 -22.25
CA GLU A 6 -3.90 -6.97 -22.95
C GLU A 6 -4.05 -5.73 -22.05
N GLU A 7 -4.42 -5.92 -20.78
CA GLU A 7 -4.58 -4.81 -19.82
C GLU A 7 -3.30 -4.58 -19.02
N GLY A 8 -2.68 -5.69 -18.56
CA GLY A 8 -1.42 -5.64 -17.81
C GLY A 8 -0.18 -5.46 -18.69
N LEU A 9 -0.34 -5.51 -20.02
CA LEU A 9 0.72 -5.36 -21.03
C LEU A 9 1.94 -6.28 -20.79
N LEU A 10 1.73 -7.43 -20.12
CA LEU A 10 2.80 -8.37 -19.83
C LEU A 10 3.15 -9.20 -21.07
N ALA A 11 4.45 -9.39 -21.31
CA ALA A 11 4.92 -10.37 -22.27
C ALA A 11 4.40 -11.79 -21.91
N PRO A 12 4.22 -12.70 -22.88
CA PRO A 12 3.58 -14.00 -22.65
C PRO A 12 4.18 -14.81 -21.49
N GLN A 13 5.51 -14.82 -21.34
CA GLN A 13 6.19 -15.50 -20.24
C GLN A 13 5.81 -14.92 -18.88
N PHE A 14 5.74 -13.60 -18.75
CA PHE A 14 5.37 -12.94 -17.50
C PHE A 14 3.90 -13.14 -17.14
N ALA A 15 3.01 -13.16 -18.14
CA ALA A 15 1.60 -13.53 -17.91
C ALA A 15 1.47 -14.97 -17.36
N THR A 16 2.29 -15.90 -17.85
CA THR A 16 2.29 -17.30 -17.36
C THR A 16 2.78 -17.37 -15.93
N ASN A 17 3.89 -16.69 -15.62
CA ASN A 17 4.43 -16.62 -14.27
C ASN A 17 3.43 -15.99 -13.30
N LEU A 18 2.75 -14.92 -13.73
CA LEU A 18 1.70 -14.27 -12.95
C LEU A 18 0.55 -15.24 -12.65
N TRP A 19 0.08 -16.00 -13.64
CA TRP A 19 -0.96 -17.00 -13.42
C TRP A 19 -0.55 -18.06 -12.41
N GLN A 20 0.69 -18.58 -12.51
CA GLN A 20 1.22 -19.53 -11.53
C GLN A 20 1.27 -18.94 -10.12
N ARG A 21 1.66 -17.67 -9.96
CA ARG A 21 1.65 -16.99 -8.65
C ARG A 21 0.23 -16.84 -8.09
N VAL A 22 -0.75 -16.50 -8.92
CA VAL A 22 -2.16 -16.37 -8.49
C VAL A 22 -2.72 -17.72 -8.06
N VAL A 23 -2.44 -18.80 -8.77
CA VAL A 23 -2.95 -20.13 -8.40
C VAL A 23 -2.32 -20.64 -7.11
N ASN A 24 -1.02 -20.41 -6.90
CA ASN A 24 -0.29 -20.94 -5.75
C ASN A 24 -0.32 -20.03 -4.51
N SER A 25 -0.51 -18.72 -4.68
CA SER A 25 -0.55 -17.71 -3.62
C SER A 25 -1.57 -16.60 -3.94
N PRO A 26 -2.88 -16.91 -3.95
CA PRO A 26 -3.91 -16.04 -4.53
C PRO A 26 -4.05 -14.66 -3.88
N LEU A 27 -3.81 -14.55 -2.57
CA LEU A 27 -4.02 -13.29 -1.84
C LEU A 27 -2.80 -12.35 -1.89
N GLN A 28 -1.59 -12.90 -2.00
CA GLN A 28 -0.33 -12.14 -1.89
C GLN A 28 -0.24 -10.99 -2.91
N ILE A 29 -0.72 -11.19 -4.14
CA ILE A 29 -0.59 -10.17 -5.17
C ILE A 29 -1.53 -8.98 -4.95
N THR A 30 -2.63 -9.20 -4.23
CA THR A 30 -3.60 -8.14 -3.95
C THR A 30 -3.07 -7.14 -2.93
N ASP A 31 -2.14 -7.57 -2.06
CA ASP A 31 -1.55 -6.76 -0.99
C ASP A 31 -0.89 -5.48 -1.49
N TYR A 32 -0.29 -5.51 -2.70
CA TYR A 32 0.31 -4.33 -3.30
C TYR A 32 -0.73 -3.24 -3.58
N PHE A 33 -1.86 -3.62 -4.19
CA PHE A 33 -2.90 -2.67 -4.56
C PHE A 33 -3.72 -2.22 -3.35
N THR A 34 -4.07 -3.15 -2.45
CA THR A 34 -4.82 -2.83 -1.23
C THR A 34 -3.99 -1.95 -0.30
N GLY A 35 -2.70 -2.25 -0.12
CA GLY A 35 -1.75 -1.41 0.60
C GLY A 35 -1.65 -0.01 0.00
N TYR A 36 -1.42 0.10 -1.31
CA TYR A 36 -1.39 1.39 -2.02
C TYR A 36 -2.65 2.22 -1.78
N ARG A 37 -3.84 1.61 -1.90
CA ARG A 37 -5.13 2.28 -1.69
C ARG A 37 -5.28 2.77 -0.25
N ALA A 38 -4.84 1.97 0.72
CA ALA A 38 -4.93 2.35 2.13
C ALA A 38 -3.99 3.51 2.47
N PHE A 39 -2.71 3.44 2.07
CA PHE A 39 -1.77 4.55 2.25
C PHE A 39 -2.23 5.81 1.52
N GLY A 40 -2.73 5.69 0.28
CA GLY A 40 -3.23 6.83 -0.49
C GLY A 40 -4.51 7.46 0.08
N ARG A 41 -5.28 6.72 0.89
CA ARG A 41 -6.38 7.31 1.68
C ARG A 41 -5.80 8.13 2.85
N LEU A 42 -5.00 7.49 3.71
CA LEU A 42 -4.43 8.12 4.91
C LEU A 42 -3.58 9.35 4.58
N TYR A 43 -2.83 9.31 3.47
CA TYR A 43 -2.03 10.44 3.04
C TYR A 43 -2.89 11.63 2.57
N ARG A 44 -4.02 11.38 1.90
CA ARG A 44 -4.96 12.45 1.53
C ARG A 44 -5.61 13.07 2.76
N GLU A 45 -6.04 12.24 3.71
CA GLU A 45 -6.58 12.71 5.00
C GLU A 45 -5.54 13.57 5.75
N TYR A 46 -4.26 13.14 5.76
CA TYR A 46 -3.16 13.97 6.29
C TYR A 46 -3.07 15.32 5.57
N LEU A 47 -3.02 15.35 4.24
CA LEU A 47 -2.93 16.59 3.45
C LEU A 47 -4.13 17.53 3.68
N GLU A 48 -5.33 16.98 3.91
CA GLU A 48 -6.54 17.77 4.21
C GLU A 48 -6.52 18.36 5.63
N SER A 49 -5.81 17.72 6.56
CA SER A 49 -5.70 18.15 7.96
C SER A 49 -4.44 18.98 8.27
N ALA A 50 -3.41 18.87 7.44
CA ALA A 50 -2.11 19.49 7.65
C ALA A 50 -2.14 20.99 7.32
N ASP A 51 -1.81 21.82 8.31
CA ASP A 51 -1.65 23.27 8.14
C ASP A 51 -0.23 23.59 7.64
N ASP A 52 0.02 23.33 6.35
CA ASP A 52 1.33 23.45 5.68
C ASP A 52 2.44 22.53 6.24
N GLU A 53 2.08 21.47 6.97
CA GLU A 53 3.08 20.52 7.47
C GLU A 53 3.80 19.77 6.33
N PRO A 54 5.14 19.65 6.39
CA PRO A 54 5.90 19.01 5.34
C PRO A 54 5.68 17.49 5.31
N THR A 55 5.49 16.94 4.10
CA THR A 55 5.23 15.50 3.84
C THR A 55 6.17 14.52 4.57
N TYR A 56 7.43 14.89 4.81
CA TYR A 56 8.38 13.97 5.46
C TYR A 56 7.97 13.60 6.89
N LEU A 57 7.23 14.47 7.60
CA LEU A 57 6.75 14.16 8.96
C LEU A 57 5.78 12.99 8.95
N TRP A 58 4.87 12.96 7.98
CA TRP A 58 3.95 11.85 7.79
C TRP A 58 4.70 10.57 7.39
N VAL A 59 5.68 10.67 6.50
CA VAL A 59 6.51 9.52 6.08
C VAL A 59 7.28 8.95 7.27
N ASP A 60 7.89 9.80 8.09
CA ASP A 60 8.63 9.39 9.29
C ASP A 60 7.71 8.71 10.30
N ALA A 61 6.49 9.22 10.50
CA ALA A 61 5.49 8.60 11.37
C ALA A 61 5.10 7.19 10.88
N VAL A 62 4.84 7.04 9.58
CA VAL A 62 4.55 5.73 8.95
C VAL A 62 5.72 4.76 9.14
N LEU A 63 6.95 5.20 8.87
CA LEU A 63 8.13 4.33 8.96
C LEU A 63 8.46 3.95 10.41
N ARG A 64 8.24 4.86 11.36
CA ARG A 64 8.43 4.61 12.80
C ARG A 64 7.44 3.57 13.34
N ALA A 65 6.20 3.57 12.84
CA ALA A 65 5.20 2.59 13.25
C ALA A 65 5.61 1.15 12.88
N GLY A 66 6.45 0.99 11.85
CA GLY A 66 7.02 -0.29 11.45
C GLY A 66 6.04 -1.20 10.70
N PRO A 67 6.37 -2.49 10.53
CA PRO A 67 5.49 -3.43 9.85
C PRO A 67 4.32 -3.82 10.75
N LEU A 68 3.13 -3.31 10.44
CA LEU A 68 1.91 -3.59 11.19
C LEU A 68 0.72 -3.81 10.23
N PRO A 69 -0.32 -4.56 10.66
CA PRO A 69 -1.54 -4.73 9.87
C PRO A 69 -2.17 -3.39 9.52
N MET A 70 -2.54 -3.16 8.26
CA MET A 70 -3.05 -1.87 7.78
C MET A 70 -4.22 -1.30 8.63
N THR A 71 -5.01 -2.17 9.26
CA THR A 71 -6.10 -1.80 10.18
C THR A 71 -5.65 -1.08 11.45
N LEU A 72 -4.37 -1.17 11.80
CA LEU A 72 -3.78 -0.52 12.98
C LEU A 72 -3.03 0.77 12.64
N LEU A 73 -2.73 1.03 11.37
CA LEU A 73 -1.85 2.14 10.97
C LEU A 73 -2.45 3.50 11.36
N GLU A 74 -3.74 3.69 11.12
CA GLU A 74 -4.43 4.93 11.43
C GLU A 74 -4.41 5.24 12.94
N ALA A 75 -4.59 4.21 13.77
CA ALA A 75 -4.49 4.37 15.22
C ALA A 75 -3.06 4.76 15.63
N GLU A 76 -2.04 4.12 15.04
CA GLU A 76 -0.62 4.41 15.33
C GLU A 76 -0.20 5.82 14.89
N LEU A 77 -0.65 6.28 13.72
CA LEU A 77 -0.37 7.65 13.24
C LEU A 77 -0.98 8.74 14.13
N ASN A 78 -2.07 8.43 14.82
CA ASN A 78 -2.74 9.35 15.75
C ASN A 78 -2.21 9.27 17.19
N ARG A 79 -1.23 8.39 17.48
CA ARG A 79 -0.68 8.30 18.84
C ARG A 79 0.13 9.56 19.14
N PRO A 80 -0.11 10.22 20.29
CA PRO A 80 0.74 11.31 20.72
C PRO A 80 2.17 10.80 20.88
N ASN A 81 3.13 11.51 20.29
CA ASN A 81 4.55 11.21 20.45
C ASN A 81 4.87 11.18 21.95
N THR A 82 5.04 9.98 22.50
CA THR A 82 5.54 9.82 23.87
C THR A 82 7.06 9.82 23.77
N PRO A 83 7.77 10.72 24.47
CA PRO A 83 9.22 10.77 24.45
C PRO A 83 9.87 9.49 24.99
#